data_AF-A0A2D9H069-F1
#
_entry.id   AF-A0A2D9H069-F1
#
_cell.length_a   1.000
_cell.length_b   1.000
_cell.length_c   1.000
_cell.angle_alpha   90.00
_cell.angle_beta   90.00
_cell.angle_gamma   90.00
#
_symmetry.space_group_name_H-M   'P 1'
#
loop_
_entity.id
_entity.type
_entity.pdbx_description
1 polymer ?
#
loop_
_entity_poly.entity_id
_entity_poly.type
_entity_poly.pdbx_seq_one_letter_code
_entity_poly.pdbx_strand_id
1 'polypeptide(L)'
;MSYGVVGSKSGHLLVETLTGSGGSPSDAAFERFQTVWGATWVPGRLTLTALHLTFMPNRVGRGAAMLKIDLRDLTGVELGSGVVQRTVGLRTPGHVARLRCLGAPALAEQVAALAEAARRAPSRPPHGGAGLPAAPGTGRARGSRGGPMSMPRITGPA
;
A
#
# COMPACT_ATOMS: atom_id res chain seq x y z
N MET A 1 14.17 -6.78 -7.16
CA MET A 1 13.88 -7.67 -6.03
C MET A 1 12.50 -8.27 -6.21
N SER A 2 12.42 -9.58 -6.41
CA SER A 2 11.13 -10.29 -6.45
C SER A 2 10.53 -10.21 -5.05
N TYR A 3 9.44 -9.48 -4.87
CA TYR A 3 8.66 -9.50 -3.63
C TYR A 3 7.98 -10.87 -3.56
N GLY A 4 8.74 -11.88 -3.14
CA GLY A 4 8.27 -13.25 -3.03
C GLY A 4 7.14 -13.34 -2.01
N VAL A 5 6.16 -14.18 -2.31
CA VAL A 5 5.15 -14.59 -1.33
C VAL A 5 5.89 -15.21 -0.14
N VAL A 6 5.70 -14.63 1.04
CA VAL A 6 6.33 -15.09 2.30
C VAL A 6 5.61 -16.33 2.81
N GLY A 7 4.31 -16.41 2.58
CA GLY A 7 3.53 -17.60 2.89
C GLY A 7 2.12 -17.54 2.33
N SER A 8 1.51 -18.71 2.13
CA SER A 8 0.08 -18.81 1.81
C SER A 8 -0.57 -19.84 2.73
N LYS A 9 -1.74 -19.51 3.26
CA LYS A 9 -2.51 -20.39 4.14
C LYS A 9 -3.98 -20.35 3.81
N SER A 10 -4.62 -21.51 3.82
CA SER A 10 -6.08 -21.61 3.78
C SER A 10 -6.65 -21.34 5.17
N GLY A 11 -7.78 -20.64 5.24
CA GLY A 11 -8.40 -20.29 6.51
C GLY A 11 -9.79 -19.68 6.37
N HIS A 12 -10.35 -19.30 7.51
CA HIS A 12 -11.61 -18.56 7.56
C HIS A 12 -11.38 -17.17 8.10
N LEU A 13 -11.86 -16.15 7.40
CA LEU A 13 -11.75 -14.75 7.79
C LEU A 13 -13.10 -14.23 8.24
N LEU A 14 -13.13 -13.54 9.37
CA LEU A 14 -14.25 -12.74 9.87
C LEU A 14 -13.78 -11.30 9.99
N VAL A 15 -14.61 -10.34 9.56
CA VAL A 15 -14.31 -8.91 9.70
C VAL A 15 -15.37 -8.27 10.60
N GLU A 16 -14.91 -7.65 11.68
CA GLU A 16 -15.71 -6.90 12.63
C GLU A 16 -15.32 -5.43 12.54
N THR A 17 -16.31 -4.55 12.44
CA THR A 17 -16.08 -3.10 12.44
C THR A 17 -16.06 -2.63 13.88
N LEU A 18 -14.97 -1.95 14.24
CA LEU A 18 -14.92 -1.18 15.48
C LEU A 18 -15.55 0.19 15.19
N THR A 19 -16.06 0.86 16.20
CA THR A 19 -16.68 2.19 16.10
C THR A 19 -15.71 3.33 15.73
N GLY A 20 -14.52 3.01 15.20
CA GLY A 20 -13.51 3.96 14.77
C GLY A 20 -13.63 4.29 13.28
N SER A 21 -13.62 5.58 12.93
CA SER A 21 -13.49 6.02 11.54
C SER A 21 -12.04 5.85 11.08
N GLY A 22 -11.70 4.64 10.63
CA GLY A 22 -10.44 4.36 9.98
C GLY A 22 -10.42 4.95 8.56
N GLY A 23 -9.48 5.85 8.27
CA GLY A 23 -9.33 6.50 6.96
C GLY A 23 -8.30 5.85 6.04
N SER A 24 -7.76 4.69 6.41
CA SER A 24 -6.72 4.03 5.63
C SER A 24 -7.29 3.27 4.42
N PRO A 25 -6.50 3.04 3.35
CA PRO A 25 -6.91 2.18 2.24
C PRO A 25 -7.29 0.76 2.71
N SER A 26 -6.67 0.29 3.78
CA SER A 26 -6.96 -1.00 4.42
C SER A 26 -8.33 -1.01 5.11
N ASP A 27 -8.72 0.08 5.78
CA ASP A 27 -10.04 0.21 6.40
C ASP A 27 -11.15 0.19 5.34
N ALA A 28 -10.97 0.94 4.25
CA ALA A 28 -11.92 0.91 3.12
C ALA A 28 -12.02 -0.51 2.49
N ALA A 29 -10.94 -1.29 2.52
CA ALA A 29 -10.97 -2.68 2.06
C ALA A 29 -11.77 -3.59 3.02
N PHE A 30 -11.67 -3.38 4.34
CA PHE A 30 -12.49 -4.07 5.33
C PHE A 30 -13.97 -3.72 5.21
N GLU A 31 -14.32 -2.44 5.02
CA GLU A 31 -15.71 -2.01 4.81
C GLU A 31 -16.33 -2.64 3.57
N ARG A 32 -15.61 -2.67 2.44
CA ARG A 32 -16.09 -3.33 1.21
C ARG A 32 -16.29 -4.82 1.43
N PHE A 33 -15.35 -5.48 2.11
CA PHE A 33 -15.46 -6.90 2.42
C PHE A 33 -16.67 -7.19 3.31
N GLN A 34 -16.87 -6.39 4.34
CA GLN A 34 -17.99 -6.55 5.26
C GLN A 34 -19.33 -6.18 4.60
N THR A 35 -19.37 -5.21 3.70
CA THR A 35 -20.58 -4.90 2.91
C THR A 35 -21.06 -6.10 2.11
N VAL A 36 -20.12 -6.91 1.58
CA VAL A 36 -20.43 -8.08 0.75
C VAL A 36 -20.74 -9.33 1.58
N TRP A 37 -19.98 -9.57 2.64
CA TRP A 37 -20.03 -10.83 3.40
C TRP A 37 -20.71 -10.71 4.77
N GLY A 38 -20.83 -9.50 5.32
CA GLY A 38 -21.26 -9.23 6.68
C GLY A 38 -20.27 -9.72 7.74
N ALA A 39 -20.73 -9.80 9.00
CA ALA A 39 -19.99 -10.39 10.11
C ALA A 39 -20.07 -11.94 10.08
N THR A 40 -19.65 -12.55 8.96
CA THR A 40 -19.67 -14.01 8.76
C THR A 40 -18.25 -14.56 8.58
N TRP A 41 -18.02 -15.80 9.01
CA TRP A 41 -16.79 -16.54 8.69
C TRP A 41 -16.75 -16.94 7.22
N VAL A 42 -15.86 -16.31 6.45
CA VAL A 42 -15.68 -16.57 5.02
C VAL A 42 -14.49 -17.51 4.81
N PRO A 43 -14.67 -18.70 4.21
CA PRO A 43 -13.56 -19.56 3.84
C PRO A 43 -12.79 -18.99 2.64
N GLY A 44 -11.46 -19.04 2.69
CA GLY A 44 -10.63 -18.55 1.61
C GLY A 44 -9.14 -18.86 1.79
N ARG A 45 -8.33 -18.26 0.93
CA ARG A 45 -6.87 -18.35 0.96
C ARG A 45 -6.27 -17.00 1.32
N LEU A 46 -5.42 -17.01 2.33
CA LEU A 46 -4.56 -15.93 2.72
C LEU A 46 -3.22 -16.05 2.01
N THR A 47 -2.71 -14.94 1.52
CA THR A 47 -1.37 -14.80 0.94
C THR A 47 -0.69 -13.63 1.61
N LEU A 48 0.42 -13.91 2.28
CA LEU A 48 1.24 -12.94 2.98
C LEU A 48 2.47 -12.61 2.13
N THR A 49 2.72 -11.33 1.97
CA THR A 49 3.93 -10.79 1.31
C THR A 49 4.64 -9.85 2.28
N ALA A 50 5.82 -9.34 1.90
CA ALA A 50 6.57 -8.42 2.76
C ALA A 50 5.87 -7.07 3.04
N LEU A 51 4.89 -6.68 2.20
CA LEU A 51 4.23 -5.38 2.28
C LEU A 51 2.71 -5.50 2.46
N HIS A 52 2.11 -6.57 1.93
CA HIS A 52 0.66 -6.72 1.89
C HIS A 52 0.22 -8.10 2.35
N LEU A 53 -0.97 -8.13 2.93
CA LEU A 53 -1.72 -9.36 3.18
C LEU A 53 -2.95 -9.35 2.27
N THR A 54 -3.10 -10.42 1.50
CA THR A 54 -4.22 -10.59 0.57
C THR A 54 -5.05 -11.81 0.99
N PHE A 55 -6.36 -11.67 1.05
CA PHE A 55 -7.29 -12.76 1.30
C PHE A 55 -8.25 -12.91 0.12
N MET A 56 -8.27 -14.10 -0.45
CA MET A 56 -9.13 -14.48 -1.57
C MET A 56 -10.20 -15.45 -1.08
N PRO A 57 -11.48 -15.03 -1.02
CA PRO A 57 -12.60 -15.94 -0.69
C PRO A 57 -12.73 -17.08 -1.69
N ASN A 58 -13.07 -18.28 -1.22
CA ASN A 58 -13.34 -19.42 -2.11
C ASN A 58 -14.74 -19.35 -2.73
N ARG A 59 -15.71 -18.69 -2.07
CA ARG A 59 -17.06 -18.53 -2.61
C ARG A 59 -17.12 -17.33 -3.56
N VAL A 60 -17.32 -17.63 -4.83
CA VAL A 60 -17.39 -16.63 -5.92
C VAL A 60 -18.78 -15.96 -6.01
N GLY A 61 -19.83 -16.59 -5.45
CA GLY A 61 -21.23 -16.25 -5.71
C GLY A 61 -21.78 -14.98 -5.05
N ARG A 62 -21.11 -14.36 -4.06
CA ARG A 62 -21.52 -13.05 -3.49
C ARG A 62 -20.70 -11.88 -4.02
N GLY A 63 -19.90 -12.11 -5.06
CA GLY A 63 -18.82 -11.20 -5.44
C GLY A 63 -17.55 -11.64 -4.74
N ALA A 64 -16.53 -11.97 -5.53
CA ALA A 64 -15.20 -12.28 -5.02
C ALA A 64 -14.54 -10.99 -4.50
N ALA A 65 -15.04 -10.46 -3.38
CA ALA A 65 -14.47 -9.31 -2.70
C ALA A 65 -13.14 -9.73 -2.08
N MET A 66 -12.08 -9.70 -2.90
CA MET A 66 -10.73 -9.91 -2.47
C MET A 66 -10.36 -8.79 -1.48
N LEU A 67 -9.87 -9.17 -0.32
CA LEU A 67 -9.38 -8.23 0.67
C LEU A 67 -7.86 -8.09 0.49
N LYS A 68 -7.38 -6.86 0.34
CA LYS A 68 -5.95 -6.55 0.36
C LYS A 68 -5.71 -5.45 1.39
N ILE A 69 -4.81 -5.71 2.32
CA ILE A 69 -4.43 -4.78 3.38
C ILE A 69 -2.92 -4.54 3.34
N ASP A 70 -2.52 -3.32 3.64
CA ASP A 70 -1.13 -2.95 3.83
C ASP A 70 -0.71 -3.31 5.26
N LEU A 71 0.45 -3.96 5.42
CA LEU A 71 0.97 -4.32 6.73
C LEU A 71 1.36 -3.09 7.57
N ARG A 72 1.56 -1.93 6.93
CA ARG A 72 1.83 -0.65 7.60
C ARG A 72 0.63 -0.10 8.36
N ASP A 73 -0.58 -0.39 7.88
CA ASP A 73 -1.83 0.11 8.47
C ASP A 73 -2.27 -0.71 9.70
N LEU A 74 -1.59 -1.83 9.97
CA LEU A 74 -1.88 -2.69 11.11
C LEU A 74 -1.37 -2.03 12.41
N THR A 75 -2.30 -1.73 13.31
CA THR A 75 -2.01 -1.18 14.65
C THR A 75 -1.62 -2.26 15.65
N GLY A 76 -2.07 -3.49 15.44
CA GLY A 76 -1.74 -4.62 16.32
C GLY A 76 -2.11 -5.97 15.72
N VAL A 77 -1.45 -7.00 16.22
CA VAL A 77 -1.76 -8.41 15.93
C VAL A 77 -2.01 -9.10 17.25
N GLU A 78 -3.20 -9.65 17.42
CA GLU A 78 -3.64 -10.33 18.64
C GLU A 78 -3.78 -11.83 18.34
N LEU A 79 -3.28 -12.69 19.23
CA LEU A 79 -3.54 -14.12 19.14
C LEU A 79 -4.69 -14.47 20.07
N GLY A 80 -5.84 -14.82 19.50
CA GLY A 80 -6.99 -15.30 20.27
C GLY A 80 -6.72 -16.66 20.92
N SER A 81 -7.16 -16.79 22.16
CA SER A 81 -7.04 -17.98 23.00
C SER A 81 -8.05 -19.06 22.60
N GLY A 82 -7.74 -19.80 21.53
CA GLY A 82 -8.46 -21.04 21.17
C GLY A 82 -7.63 -22.28 21.53
N VAL A 83 -8.19 -23.22 22.30
CA VAL A 83 -7.49 -24.46 22.67
C VAL A 83 -7.32 -25.41 21.47
N VAL A 84 -8.28 -25.41 20.53
CA VAL A 84 -8.30 -26.31 19.35
C VAL A 84 -8.08 -25.57 18.03
N GLN A 85 -8.61 -24.34 17.89
CA GLN A 85 -8.36 -23.46 16.74
C GLN A 85 -8.04 -22.05 17.23
N ARG A 86 -6.75 -21.71 17.30
CA ARG A 86 -6.30 -20.35 17.62
C ARG A 86 -6.66 -19.40 16.47
N THR A 87 -7.16 -18.22 16.81
CA THR A 87 -7.50 -17.15 15.86
C THR A 87 -6.41 -16.09 15.85
N VAL A 88 -6.05 -15.54 14.69
CA VAL A 88 -5.22 -14.35 14.59
C VAL A 88 -6.12 -13.14 14.37
N GLY A 89 -6.14 -12.20 15.30
CA GLY A 89 -6.79 -10.90 15.18
C GLY A 89 -5.82 -9.89 14.57
N LEU A 90 -6.19 -9.29 13.45
CA LEU A 90 -5.49 -8.18 12.81
C LEU A 90 -6.29 -6.93 13.12
N ARG A 91 -5.67 -5.99 13.84
CA ARG A 91 -6.33 -4.74 14.24
C ARG A 91 -5.85 -3.59 13.37
N THR A 92 -6.81 -2.82 12.86
CA THR A 92 -6.61 -1.49 12.29
C THR A 92 -7.32 -0.45 13.16
N PRO A 93 -7.19 0.86 12.90
CA PRO A 93 -7.88 1.88 13.69
C PRO A 93 -9.41 1.75 13.67
N GLY A 94 -9.99 1.25 12.57
CA GLY A 94 -11.44 1.11 12.42
C GLY A 94 -11.97 -0.32 12.44
N HIS A 95 -11.13 -1.35 12.30
CA HIS A 95 -11.61 -2.72 12.07
C HIS A 95 -10.75 -3.78 12.77
N VAL A 96 -11.36 -4.93 13.05
CA VAL A 96 -10.68 -6.15 13.50
C VAL A 96 -11.00 -7.29 12.55
N ALA A 97 -9.96 -7.83 11.92
CA ALA A 97 -10.06 -9.03 11.10
C ALA A 97 -9.62 -10.24 11.93
N ARG A 98 -10.50 -11.22 12.13
CA ARG A 98 -10.16 -12.48 12.79
C ARG A 98 -9.96 -13.58 11.76
N LEU A 99 -8.79 -14.20 11.78
CA LEU A 99 -8.43 -15.30 10.90
C LEU A 99 -8.29 -16.61 11.67
N ARG A 100 -8.99 -17.65 11.25
CA ARG A 100 -8.79 -19.03 11.71
C ARG A 100 -7.95 -19.78 10.69
N CYS A 101 -6.77 -20.23 11.08
CA CYS A 101 -5.91 -21.05 10.23
C CYS A 101 -5.09 -22.05 11.06
N LEU A 102 -4.64 -23.13 10.42
CA LEU A 102 -3.70 -24.07 11.02
C LEU A 102 -2.35 -23.39 11.20
N GLY A 103 -1.76 -23.48 12.40
CA GLY A 103 -0.51 -22.78 12.72
C GLY A 103 -0.68 -21.26 12.81
N ALA A 104 -1.79 -20.79 13.37
CA ALA A 104 -2.05 -19.40 13.71
C ALA A 104 -0.92 -18.69 14.51
N PRO A 105 -0.25 -19.31 15.52
CA PRO A 105 0.81 -18.61 16.27
C PRO A 105 1.99 -18.20 15.38
N ALA A 106 2.52 -19.12 14.58
CA ALA A 106 3.62 -18.81 13.65
C ALA A 106 3.23 -17.75 12.62
N LEU A 107 1.97 -17.75 12.16
CA LEU A 107 1.47 -16.72 11.25
C LEU A 107 1.39 -15.35 11.95
N ALA A 108 0.91 -15.30 13.20
CA ALA A 108 0.80 -14.06 13.95
C ALA A 108 2.19 -13.43 14.16
N GLU A 109 3.19 -14.24 14.53
CA GLU A 109 4.58 -13.81 14.67
C GLU A 109 5.15 -13.28 13.34
N GLN A 110 4.92 -13.99 12.23
CA GLN A 110 5.35 -13.55 10.91
C GLN A 110 4.71 -12.22 10.50
N VAL A 111 3.39 -12.07 10.69
CA VAL A 111 2.68 -10.83 10.36
C VAL A 111 3.16 -9.69 11.25
N ALA A 112 3.39 -9.92 12.54
CA ALA A 112 3.91 -8.91 13.45
C ALA A 112 5.33 -8.46 13.04
N ALA A 113 6.21 -9.40 12.73
CA ALA A 113 7.58 -9.11 12.28
C ALA A 113 7.58 -8.33 10.96
N LEU A 114 6.73 -8.70 10.01
CA LEU A 114 6.62 -8.00 8.72
C LEU A 114 5.95 -6.63 8.87
N ALA A 115 4.95 -6.47 9.73
CA ALA A 115 4.34 -5.17 10.01
C ALA A 115 5.34 -4.21 10.66
N GLU A 116 6.13 -4.69 11.62
CA GLU A 116 7.26 -3.94 12.19
C GLU A 116 8.29 -3.56 11.11
N ALA A 117 8.69 -4.52 10.27
CA ALA A 117 9.64 -4.25 9.20
C ALA A 117 9.09 -3.25 8.17
N ALA A 118 7.81 -3.34 7.81
CA ALA A 118 7.16 -2.43 6.88
C ALA A 118 7.03 -1.01 7.46
N ARG A 119 6.78 -0.88 8.76
CA ARG A 119 6.79 0.41 9.48
C ARG A 119 8.19 1.03 9.56
N ARG A 120 9.22 0.22 9.79
CA ARG A 120 10.62 0.68 9.87
C ARG A 120 11.23 0.98 8.50
N ALA A 121 10.77 0.31 7.45
CA ALA A 121 11.20 0.61 6.10
C ALA A 121 10.75 2.04 5.75
N PRO A 122 11.67 2.95 5.39
CA PRO A 122 11.28 4.29 4.97
C PRO A 122 10.29 4.19 3.81
N SER A 123 9.25 5.01 3.82
CA SER A 123 8.38 5.24 2.67
C SER A 123 9.23 5.80 1.53
N ARG A 124 9.83 4.91 0.73
CA ARG A 124 10.37 5.32 -0.56
C ARG A 124 9.16 5.90 -1.33
N PRO A 125 9.22 7.17 -1.77
CA PRO A 125 8.14 7.74 -2.58
C PRO A 125 7.89 6.84 -3.80
N PRO A 126 6.69 6.84 -4.39
CA PRO A 126 6.52 6.22 -5.69
C PRO A 126 7.59 6.82 -6.60
N HIS A 127 8.31 5.94 -7.30
CA HIS A 127 9.29 6.36 -8.29
C HIS A 127 8.57 7.23 -9.32
N GLY A 128 8.61 8.55 -9.11
CA GLY A 128 8.46 9.53 -10.16
C GLY A 128 9.55 9.22 -11.18
N GLY A 129 9.13 8.71 -12.32
CA GLY A 129 10.02 8.53 -13.46
C GLY A 129 10.68 9.86 -13.79
N ALA A 130 11.98 9.79 -14.03
CA ALA A 130 12.76 10.74 -14.83
C ALA A 130 12.86 12.19 -14.29
N GLY A 131 13.46 12.37 -13.12
CA GLY A 131 14.29 13.55 -12.87
C GLY A 131 15.70 13.28 -13.39
N LEU A 132 15.98 13.61 -14.65
CA LEU A 132 17.35 13.73 -15.15
C LEU A 132 18.05 14.89 -14.40
N PRO A 133 19.28 14.71 -13.90
CA PRO A 133 20.02 15.83 -13.33
C PRO A 133 20.36 16.85 -14.43
N ALA A 134 19.91 18.09 -14.23
CA ALA A 134 20.37 19.23 -14.99
C ALA A 134 21.90 19.34 -14.85
N ALA A 135 22.60 19.23 -15.97
CA ALA A 135 24.04 19.43 -16.03
C ALA A 135 24.39 20.90 -15.69
N PRO A 136 25.40 21.15 -14.84
CA PRO A 136 25.90 22.49 -14.59
C PRO A 136 27.06 22.84 -15.55
N GLY A 137 27.09 24.10 -15.98
CA GLY A 137 28.24 24.74 -16.63
C GLY A 137 28.01 24.97 -18.12
N THR A 138 28.07 26.18 -18.66
CA THR A 138 29.12 27.17 -18.41
C THR A 138 28.67 28.53 -18.95
N GLY A 139 28.62 29.53 -18.08
CA GLY A 139 28.66 30.93 -18.51
C GLY A 139 30.08 31.28 -18.91
N ARG A 140 30.26 31.82 -20.12
CA ARG A 140 31.42 32.67 -20.42
C ARG A 140 31.05 33.75 -21.43
N ALA A 141 30.94 34.97 -20.90
CA ALA A 141 30.86 36.19 -21.66
C ALA A 141 32.18 36.48 -22.41
N ARG A 142 32.06 36.96 -23.65
CA ARG A 142 33.04 37.79 -24.39
C ARG A 142 32.24 38.39 -25.56
N GLY A 143 32.02 39.68 -25.70
CA GLY A 143 32.95 40.78 -25.54
C GLY A 143 33.45 41.23 -26.92
N SER A 144 32.64 42.08 -27.57
CA SER A 144 32.95 43.19 -28.51
C SER A 144 33.97 43.05 -29.66
N ARG A 145 33.53 43.51 -30.85
CA ARG A 145 34.22 44.29 -31.94
C ARG A 145 33.48 44.00 -33.26
N GLY A 146 33.04 44.93 -34.10
CA GLY A 146 33.13 46.39 -34.20
C GLY A 146 32.23 46.84 -35.37
N GLY A 147 31.87 48.13 -35.42
CA GLY A 147 31.11 48.75 -36.52
C GLY A 147 31.91 48.86 -37.84
N PRO A 148 31.40 49.56 -38.89
CA PRO A 148 30.86 50.92 -38.77
C PRO A 148 29.57 51.23 -39.57
N MET A 149 29.17 52.49 -39.42
CA MET A 149 28.03 53.22 -39.96
C MET A 149 27.71 53.04 -41.46
N SER A 150 26.41 53.14 -41.78
CA SER A 150 25.93 54.00 -42.86
C SER A 150 24.51 54.49 -42.56
N MET A 151 24.33 55.81 -42.54
CA MET A 151 23.06 56.55 -42.43
C MET A 151 22.37 56.65 -43.82
N PRO A 152 21.40 57.55 -44.06
CA PRO A 152 19.96 57.41 -43.82
C PRO A 152 19.16 57.57 -45.14
N ARG A 153 17.87 57.18 -45.19
CA ARG A 153 16.95 57.80 -46.15
C ARG A 153 15.57 58.06 -45.55
N ILE A 154 15.34 59.35 -45.36
CA ILE A 154 14.06 60.05 -45.28
C ILE A 154 13.39 60.00 -46.67
N THR A 155 12.07 59.82 -46.69
CA THR A 155 11.02 60.35 -47.61
C THR A 155 9.82 59.41 -47.43
N GLY A 156 8.63 59.77 -46.97
CA GLY A 156 7.76 60.92 -47.30
C GLY A 156 6.35 60.35 -47.63
N PRO A 157 5.26 61.13 -47.51
CA PRO A 157 3.94 60.62 -47.10
C PRO A 157 2.91 60.51 -48.24
N ALA A 158 1.83 59.77 -47.98
CA ALA A 158 0.45 60.05 -48.41
C ALA A 158 -0.53 59.23 -47.57
#